data_AF-A0A9N9FJL0-F1
#
_entry.id   AF-A0A9N9FJL0-F1
#
_cell.length_a   1.000
_cell.length_b   1.000
_cell.length_c   1.000
_cell.angle_alpha   90.00
_cell.angle_beta   90.00
_cell.angle_gamma   90.00
#
_symmetry.space_group_name_H-M   'P 1'
#
loop_
_entity.id
_entity.type
_entity.pdbx_description
1 polymer ?
#
loop_
_entity_poly.entity_id
_entity_poly.type
_entity_poly.pdbx_seq_one_letter_code
_entity_poly.pdbx_strand_id
1 'polypeptide(L)'
;MSKNGSFSSVNETVGVDESENIAMETDFDLDRLDLNRSYTLKEFEMINEQLKYRTLEINGIFTNLFELDKFGKLVPIPLTPFRYNVIVTEVTSQLANWNVWTRQKGAVTVAFTPDFIRRNLTYEQLNTFHGKPFNPTFVVEVDNVENIDSEKFKQLDVKFKESYFDPLTSIQLGGNVFRRYCNWSNLDGDDTLPGFTLEVSRIEELVPR
;
A
#
# COMPACT_ATOMS: atom_id res chain seq x y z
N MET A 1 -63.30 18.34 -9.10
CA MET A 1 -63.11 19.82 -9.25
C MET A 1 -63.27 20.49 -7.88
N SER A 2 -62.14 20.85 -7.28
CA SER A 2 -61.88 21.46 -5.95
C SER A 2 -60.59 20.81 -5.45
N LYS A 3 -59.58 21.46 -4.88
CA LYS A 3 -59.38 22.83 -4.39
C LYS A 3 -57.86 23.08 -4.35
N ASN A 4 -57.47 24.33 -4.57
CA ASN A 4 -56.14 24.86 -4.26
C ASN A 4 -55.82 24.66 -2.76
N GLY A 5 -54.55 24.35 -2.45
CA GLY A 5 -54.00 24.36 -1.09
C GLY A 5 -52.54 24.79 -1.13
N SER A 6 -52.29 25.99 -0.61
CA SER A 6 -50.99 26.65 -0.49
C SER A 6 -50.07 25.92 0.49
N PHE A 7 -48.79 25.77 0.15
CA PHE A 7 -47.75 25.34 1.09
C PHE A 7 -47.29 26.55 1.91
N SER A 8 -47.39 26.47 3.24
CA SER A 8 -46.72 27.38 4.19
C SER A 8 -45.71 26.57 5.00
N SER A 9 -44.42 26.89 4.82
CA SER A 9 -43.31 26.37 5.59
C SER A 9 -43.33 26.93 7.02
N VAL A 10 -43.27 26.06 8.03
CA VAL A 10 -42.95 26.44 9.41
C VAL A 10 -41.51 25.99 9.67
N ASN A 11 -40.63 26.96 9.89
CA ASN A 11 -39.26 26.72 10.33
C ASN A 11 -39.26 26.54 11.85
N GLU A 12 -39.02 25.32 12.33
CA GLU A 12 -38.59 25.08 13.72
C GLU A 12 -37.06 25.02 13.75
N THR A 13 -36.45 26.10 14.24
CA THR A 13 -35.03 26.14 14.61
C THR A 13 -34.84 25.38 15.91
N VAL A 14 -34.44 24.12 15.81
CA VAL A 14 -33.80 23.41 16.92
C VAL A 14 -32.35 23.88 16.96
N GLY A 15 -32.02 24.68 17.98
CA GLY A 15 -30.64 25.03 18.31
C GLY A 15 -29.88 23.77 18.67
N VAL A 16 -29.02 23.31 17.78
CA VAL A 16 -27.99 22.35 18.09
C VAL A 16 -26.80 23.16 18.58
N ASP A 17 -26.44 22.90 19.83
CA ASP A 17 -25.30 23.41 20.56
C ASP A 17 -24.01 23.25 19.72
N GLU A 18 -23.51 24.35 19.15
CA GLU A 18 -22.26 24.44 18.38
C GLU A 18 -21.01 24.38 19.28
N SER A 19 -21.08 23.68 20.42
CA SER A 19 -19.98 23.67 21.41
C SER A 19 -19.41 22.28 21.68
N GLU A 20 -19.27 21.43 20.66
CA GLU A 20 -18.40 20.25 20.76
C GLU A 20 -17.89 19.79 19.38
N ASN A 21 -17.14 20.67 18.72
CA ASN A 21 -16.20 20.24 17.67
C ASN A 21 -14.93 21.07 17.81
N ILE A 22 -14.14 20.74 18.84
CA ILE A 22 -12.77 21.26 18.96
C ILE A 22 -11.97 20.61 17.84
N ALA A 23 -11.88 21.31 16.71
CA ALA A 23 -10.95 21.01 15.64
C ALA A 23 -9.56 20.81 16.24
N MET A 24 -9.05 19.58 16.21
CA MET A 24 -7.62 19.33 16.42
C MET A 24 -6.92 19.29 15.06
N GLU A 25 -7.20 20.28 14.21
CA GLU A 25 -6.39 20.58 13.03
C GLU A 25 -5.11 21.26 13.50
N THR A 26 -4.13 20.45 13.88
CA THR A 26 -2.74 20.91 13.86
C THR A 26 -2.21 20.54 12.49
N ASP A 27 -2.38 21.45 11.53
CA ASP A 27 -1.74 21.35 10.23
C ASP A 27 -0.22 21.26 10.44
N PHE A 28 0.42 20.28 9.79
CA PHE A 28 1.85 20.08 9.95
C PHE A 28 2.53 20.97 8.92
N ASP A 29 3.51 21.76 9.33
CA ASP A 29 4.30 22.52 8.37
C ASP A 29 5.17 21.56 7.55
N LEU A 30 4.63 21.08 6.44
CA LEU A 30 5.25 20.08 5.57
C LEU A 30 6.56 20.58 4.96
N ASP A 31 6.74 21.90 4.83
CA ASP A 31 7.96 22.51 4.29
C ASP A 31 9.11 22.56 5.31
N ARG A 32 8.81 22.27 6.58
CA ARG A 32 9.78 22.32 7.69
C ARG A 32 9.85 21.01 8.48
N LEU A 33 9.54 19.89 7.83
CA LEU A 33 9.69 18.56 8.42
C LEU A 33 11.16 18.28 8.77
N ASP A 34 11.39 17.82 10.00
CA ASP A 34 12.70 17.37 10.47
C ASP A 34 12.81 15.85 10.34
N LEU A 35 13.44 15.37 9.27
CA LEU A 35 13.61 13.93 9.03
C LEU A 35 14.51 13.23 10.07
N ASN A 36 15.19 13.96 10.96
CA ASN A 36 16.02 13.36 12.00
C ASN A 36 15.28 13.11 13.32
N ARG A 37 14.10 13.71 13.50
CA ARG A 37 13.29 13.50 14.71
C ARG A 37 12.44 12.23 14.61
N SER A 38 12.09 11.67 15.76
CA SER A 38 11.08 10.61 15.86
C SER A 38 9.69 11.25 15.84
N TYR A 39 8.79 10.66 15.06
CA TYR A 39 7.38 11.01 14.97
C TYR A 39 6.54 9.92 15.63
N THR A 40 5.46 10.32 16.29
CA THR A 40 4.44 9.37 16.76
C THR A 40 3.59 8.88 15.58
N LEU A 41 2.90 7.75 15.75
CA LEU A 41 2.01 7.21 14.72
C LEU A 41 0.92 8.22 14.30
N LYS A 42 0.36 8.96 15.26
CA LYS A 42 -0.64 9.99 14.98
C LYS A 42 -0.08 11.13 14.12
N GLU A 43 1.13 11.60 14.42
CA GLU A 43 1.77 12.65 13.61
C GLU A 43 2.09 12.13 12.20
N PHE A 44 2.57 10.89 12.09
CA PHE A 44 2.81 10.23 10.80
C PHE A 44 1.54 10.14 9.94
N GLU A 45 0.42 9.70 10.53
CA GLU A 45 -0.87 9.63 9.86
C GLU A 45 -1.30 11.02 9.38
N MET A 46 -1.23 12.04 10.24
CA MET A 46 -1.60 13.40 9.87
C MET A 46 -0.75 13.96 8.72
N ILE A 47 0.56 13.71 8.72
CA ILE A 47 1.46 14.14 7.66
C ILE A 47 1.11 13.45 6.34
N ASN A 48 0.92 12.12 6.35
CA ASN A 48 0.58 11.37 5.15
C ASN A 48 -0.82 11.70 4.62
N GLU A 49 -1.78 12.04 5.48
CA GLU A 49 -3.10 12.53 5.06
C GLU A 49 -2.98 13.85 4.28
N GLN A 50 -2.15 14.80 4.74
CA GLN A 50 -1.93 16.07 4.03
C GLN A 50 -1.21 15.87 2.67
N LEU A 51 -0.32 14.88 2.58
CA LEU A 51 0.41 14.56 1.34
C LEU A 51 -0.46 13.95 0.24
N LYS A 52 -1.69 13.49 0.52
CA LYS A 52 -2.62 13.00 -0.51
C LYS A 52 -2.86 14.02 -1.63
N TYR A 53 -2.71 15.30 -1.34
CA TYR A 53 -2.97 16.41 -2.26
C TYR A 53 -1.72 17.22 -2.61
N ARG A 54 -0.53 16.79 -2.16
CA ARG A 54 0.71 17.55 -2.30
C ARG A 54 1.92 16.64 -2.52
N THR A 55 2.85 17.07 -3.35
CA THR A 55 4.17 16.46 -3.48
C THR A 55 5.23 17.40 -2.88
N LEU A 56 6.16 16.83 -2.13
CA LEU A 56 7.35 17.51 -1.60
C LEU A 56 8.59 17.11 -2.39
N GLU A 57 9.57 18.00 -2.45
CA GLU A 57 10.93 17.69 -2.93
C GLU A 57 11.89 17.76 -1.75
N ILE A 58 12.50 16.64 -1.39
CA ILE A 58 13.43 16.53 -0.27
C ILE A 58 14.72 15.91 -0.76
N ASN A 59 15.83 16.65 -0.68
CA ASN A 59 17.14 16.21 -1.17
C ASN A 59 17.12 15.72 -2.64
N GLY A 60 16.30 16.35 -3.49
CA GLY A 60 16.12 15.97 -4.90
C GLY A 60 15.21 14.77 -5.14
N ILE A 61 14.57 14.23 -4.09
CA ILE A 61 13.57 13.15 -4.18
C ILE A 61 12.18 13.78 -4.10
N PHE A 62 11.36 13.55 -5.11
CA PHE A 62 9.93 13.87 -5.05
C PHE A 62 9.18 12.78 -4.29
N THR A 63 8.41 13.15 -3.28
CA THR A 63 7.62 12.23 -2.45
C THR A 63 6.25 12.82 -2.10
N ASN A 64 5.25 11.95 -2.00
CA ASN A 64 3.93 12.25 -1.47
C ASN A 64 3.51 11.20 -0.41
N LEU A 65 4.47 10.44 0.11
CA LEU A 65 4.24 9.39 1.08
C LEU A 65 5.52 9.12 1.86
N PHE A 66 5.41 9.09 3.19
CA PHE A 66 6.48 8.64 4.07
C PHE A 66 6.22 7.24 4.61
N GLU A 67 7.30 6.55 4.94
CA GLU A 67 7.33 5.42 5.88
C GLU A 67 7.93 5.86 7.22
N LEU A 68 7.62 5.12 8.29
CA LEU A 68 8.38 5.21 9.55
C LEU A 68 9.44 4.12 9.57
N ASP A 69 10.69 4.50 9.86
CA ASP A 69 11.72 3.52 10.16
C ASP A 69 11.54 2.91 11.57
N LYS A 70 12.37 1.93 11.92
CA LYS A 70 12.36 1.28 13.23
C LYS A 70 12.63 2.22 14.42
N PHE A 71 13.10 3.44 14.16
CA PHE A 71 13.36 4.48 15.15
C PHE A 71 12.28 5.57 15.14
N GLY A 72 11.21 5.40 14.36
CA GLY A 72 10.12 6.36 14.22
C GLY A 72 10.46 7.59 13.37
N LYS A 73 11.52 7.55 12.57
CA LYS A 73 11.87 8.67 11.66
C LYS A 73 11.13 8.54 10.35
N LEU A 74 10.80 9.68 9.74
CA LEU A 74 10.20 9.74 8.42
C LEU A 74 11.24 9.40 7.35
N VAL A 75 10.94 8.40 6.54
CA VAL A 75 11.72 8.03 5.35
C VAL A 75 10.88 8.35 4.11
N PRO A 76 11.32 9.27 3.23
CA PRO A 76 10.56 9.61 2.05
C PRO A 76 10.51 8.43 1.09
N ILE A 77 9.31 8.06 0.63
CA ILE A 77 9.15 7.08 -0.45
C ILE A 77 9.19 7.86 -1.77
N PRO A 78 10.16 7.58 -2.66
CA PRO A 78 10.22 8.23 -3.96
C PRO A 78 8.92 8.00 -4.75
N LEU A 79 8.46 9.02 -5.48
CA LEU A 79 7.31 8.90 -6.35
C LEU A 79 7.51 7.74 -7.34
N THR A 80 6.53 6.86 -7.35
CA THR A 80 6.50 5.68 -8.23
C THR A 80 6.36 6.11 -9.69
N PRO A 81 7.32 5.79 -10.58
CA PRO A 81 7.20 6.09 -12.00
C PRO A 81 5.99 5.39 -12.61
N PHE A 82 5.32 6.01 -13.58
CA PHE A 82 4.12 5.45 -14.23
C PHE A 82 4.27 3.98 -14.67
N ARG A 83 5.42 3.64 -15.28
CA ARG A 83 5.72 2.26 -15.71
C ARG A 83 5.67 1.24 -14.58
N TYR A 84 6.07 1.62 -13.37
CA TYR A 84 6.01 0.74 -12.21
C TYR A 84 4.57 0.47 -11.79
N ASN A 85 3.71 1.50 -11.79
CA ASN A 85 2.28 1.31 -11.51
C ASN A 85 1.61 0.37 -12.52
N VAL A 86 2.01 0.43 -13.79
CA VAL A 86 1.53 -0.51 -14.82
C VAL A 86 1.94 -1.95 -14.50
N ILE A 87 3.19 -2.17 -14.10
CA ILE A 87 3.69 -3.50 -13.71
C ILE A 87 2.94 -4.02 -12.47
N VAL A 88 2.83 -3.21 -11.42
CA VAL A 88 2.10 -3.55 -10.19
C VAL A 88 0.64 -3.92 -10.49
N THR A 89 0.00 -3.17 -11.39
CA THR A 89 -1.39 -3.44 -11.78
C THR A 89 -1.52 -4.78 -12.49
N GLU A 90 -0.58 -5.14 -13.38
CA GLU A 90 -0.61 -6.43 -14.08
C GLU A 90 -0.35 -7.60 -13.11
N VAL A 91 0.62 -7.49 -12.22
CA VAL A 91 0.87 -8.50 -11.17
C VAL A 91 -0.38 -8.72 -10.33
N THR A 92 -0.99 -7.62 -9.86
CA THR A 92 -2.23 -7.64 -9.09
C THR A 92 -3.37 -8.29 -9.89
N SER A 93 -3.47 -8.00 -11.18
CA SER A 93 -4.52 -8.54 -12.05
C SER A 93 -4.39 -10.05 -12.27
N GLN A 94 -3.17 -10.56 -12.49
CA GLN A 94 -2.94 -11.99 -12.62
C GLN A 94 -3.28 -12.74 -11.33
N LEU A 95 -2.87 -12.21 -10.18
CA LEU A 95 -3.16 -12.78 -8.87
C LEU A 95 -4.67 -12.73 -8.54
N ALA A 96 -5.35 -11.64 -8.89
CA ALA A 96 -6.80 -11.50 -8.72
C ALA A 96 -7.59 -12.49 -9.58
N ASN A 97 -7.18 -12.67 -10.84
CA ASN A 97 -7.81 -13.65 -11.74
C ASN A 97 -7.66 -15.07 -11.20
N TRP A 98 -6.47 -15.45 -10.74
CA TRP A 98 -6.24 -16.75 -10.10
C TRP A 98 -7.12 -16.93 -8.85
N ASN A 99 -7.20 -15.92 -7.97
CA ASN A 99 -8.01 -15.97 -6.75
C ASN A 99 -9.51 -16.20 -7.07
N VAL A 100 -10.01 -15.57 -8.14
CA VAL A 100 -11.40 -15.74 -8.61
C VAL A 100 -11.61 -17.12 -9.22
N TRP A 101 -10.74 -17.55 -10.15
CA TRP A 101 -10.88 -18.84 -10.84
C TRP A 101 -10.79 -20.03 -9.91
N THR A 102 -9.87 -19.99 -8.95
CA THR A 102 -9.66 -21.07 -7.97
C THR A 102 -10.57 -20.92 -6.74
N ARG A 103 -11.37 -19.84 -6.66
CA ARG A 103 -12.34 -19.57 -5.60
C ARG A 103 -11.72 -19.54 -4.19
N GLN A 104 -10.49 -19.03 -4.05
CA GLN A 104 -9.84 -18.95 -2.73
C GLN A 104 -10.51 -17.94 -1.79
N LYS A 105 -11.25 -16.96 -2.35
CA LYS A 105 -11.95 -15.89 -1.60
C LYS A 105 -11.00 -15.04 -0.74
N GLY A 106 -9.71 -15.06 -1.05
CA GLY A 106 -8.71 -14.26 -0.35
C GLY A 106 -8.77 -12.79 -0.76
N ALA A 107 -8.08 -11.93 -0.01
CA ALA A 107 -7.82 -10.55 -0.41
C ALA A 107 -6.56 -10.49 -1.29
N VAL A 108 -6.63 -9.70 -2.36
CA VAL A 108 -5.53 -9.44 -3.28
C VAL A 108 -5.21 -7.95 -3.26
N THR A 109 -3.94 -7.65 -3.02
CA THR A 109 -3.31 -6.34 -3.27
C THR A 109 -2.09 -6.60 -4.18
N VAL A 110 -0.89 -6.15 -3.82
CA VAL A 110 0.38 -6.71 -4.30
C VAL A 110 0.79 -7.99 -3.56
N ALA A 111 -0.05 -8.41 -2.62
CA ALA A 111 0.10 -9.61 -1.82
C ALA A 111 -1.21 -10.42 -1.82
N PHE A 112 -1.14 -11.70 -1.45
CA PHE A 112 -2.32 -12.53 -1.24
C PHE A 112 -2.50 -12.90 0.23
N THR A 113 -3.70 -12.62 0.75
CA THR A 113 -4.11 -13.03 2.09
C THR A 113 -5.30 -14.00 1.99
N PRO A 114 -5.14 -15.28 2.38
CA PRO A 114 -6.22 -16.27 2.39
C PRO A 114 -7.44 -15.82 3.18
N ASP A 115 -8.63 -16.30 2.78
CA ASP A 115 -9.92 -15.93 3.39
C ASP A 115 -9.95 -16.18 4.90
N PHE A 116 -9.39 -17.31 5.36
CA PHE A 116 -9.36 -17.64 6.79
C PHE A 116 -8.47 -16.70 7.60
N ILE A 117 -7.37 -16.18 7.03
CA ILE A 117 -6.54 -15.15 7.70
C ILE A 117 -7.31 -13.84 7.72
N ARG A 118 -7.79 -13.41 6.54
CA ARG A 118 -8.50 -12.15 6.35
C ARG A 118 -9.72 -12.00 7.28
N ARG A 119 -10.51 -13.07 7.45
CA ARG A 119 -11.70 -13.06 8.33
C ARG A 119 -11.38 -12.97 9.82
N ASN A 120 -10.13 -13.28 10.21
CA ASN A 120 -9.67 -13.20 11.59
C ASN A 120 -8.93 -11.89 11.89
N LEU A 121 -8.80 -10.98 10.92
CA LEU A 121 -8.23 -9.66 11.15
C LEU A 121 -9.17 -8.80 12.00
N THR A 122 -8.58 -8.03 12.91
CA THR A 122 -9.32 -7.07 13.73
C THR A 122 -9.71 -5.83 12.93
N TYR A 123 -10.63 -5.03 13.47
CA TYR A 123 -10.99 -3.73 12.88
C TYR A 123 -9.75 -2.83 12.72
N GLU A 124 -8.87 -2.78 13.71
CA GLU A 124 -7.63 -2.00 13.68
C GLU A 124 -6.72 -2.47 12.53
N GLN A 125 -6.48 -3.78 12.40
CA GLN A 125 -5.65 -4.35 11.34
C GLN A 125 -6.20 -4.11 9.93
N LEU A 126 -7.52 -3.97 9.79
CA LEU A 126 -8.18 -3.76 8.50
C LEU A 126 -8.26 -2.30 8.08
N ASN A 127 -8.36 -1.38 9.04
CA ASN A 127 -8.78 0.01 8.76
C ASN A 127 -7.79 1.07 9.23
N THR A 128 -6.73 0.69 9.95
CA THR A 128 -5.80 1.65 10.57
C THR A 128 -4.36 1.15 10.50
N PHE A 129 -3.39 2.01 10.85
CA PHE A 129 -2.02 1.56 11.12
C PHE A 129 -1.85 0.97 12.54
N HIS A 130 -2.95 0.82 13.28
CA HIS A 130 -2.97 0.18 14.60
C HIS A 130 -3.24 -1.33 14.50
N GLY A 131 -2.99 -2.03 15.60
CA GLY A 131 -3.14 -3.47 15.71
C GLY A 131 -1.81 -4.21 15.57
N LYS A 132 -1.83 -5.52 15.88
CA LYS A 132 -0.65 -6.36 15.70
C LYS A 132 -0.37 -6.52 14.19
N PRO A 133 0.89 -6.50 13.75
CA PRO A 133 1.24 -6.87 12.38
C PRO A 133 0.65 -8.24 12.03
N PHE A 134 0.19 -8.39 10.79
CA PHE A 134 -0.15 -9.68 10.22
C PHE A 134 0.64 -9.84 8.93
N ASN A 135 0.88 -11.09 8.53
CA ASN A 135 1.65 -11.37 7.32
C ASN A 135 0.74 -11.99 6.27
N PRO A 136 0.71 -11.44 5.04
CA PRO A 136 0.11 -12.14 3.92
C PRO A 136 0.87 -13.45 3.64
N THR A 137 0.25 -14.36 2.90
CA THR A 137 0.87 -15.66 2.60
C THR A 137 1.80 -15.58 1.39
N PHE A 138 1.54 -14.64 0.48
CA PHE A 138 2.37 -14.35 -0.69
C PHE A 138 2.59 -12.86 -0.86
N VAL A 139 3.82 -12.44 -1.18
CA VAL A 139 4.19 -11.05 -1.49
C VAL A 139 5.01 -11.00 -2.77
N VAL A 140 4.73 -10.02 -3.62
CA VAL A 140 5.61 -9.67 -4.74
C VAL A 140 6.17 -8.28 -4.52
N GLU A 141 7.50 -8.18 -4.49
CA GLU A 141 8.18 -6.90 -4.60
C GLU A 141 8.54 -6.66 -6.06
N VAL A 142 8.14 -5.50 -6.59
CA VAL A 142 8.54 -5.05 -7.92
C VAL A 142 9.65 -4.01 -7.73
N ASP A 143 10.74 -4.06 -8.50
CA ASP A 143 11.67 -2.93 -8.55
C ASP A 143 12.48 -2.83 -9.86
N ASN A 144 12.91 -1.61 -10.17
CA ASN A 144 13.85 -1.29 -11.22
C ASN A 144 15.29 -1.33 -10.65
N VAL A 145 16.00 -2.42 -10.92
CA VAL A 145 17.39 -2.64 -10.51
C VAL A 145 18.27 -2.79 -11.74
N GLU A 146 19.48 -2.24 -11.71
CA GLU A 146 20.35 -2.25 -12.89
C GLU A 146 20.79 -3.67 -13.27
N ASN A 147 21.07 -4.51 -12.28
CA ASN A 147 21.41 -5.93 -12.38
C ASN A 147 21.44 -6.53 -10.97
N ILE A 148 21.64 -7.85 -10.88
CA ILE A 148 21.72 -8.61 -9.62
C ILE A 148 22.91 -8.20 -8.71
N ASP A 149 23.94 -7.57 -9.26
CA ASP A 149 25.10 -7.12 -8.49
C ASP A 149 24.97 -5.68 -7.99
N SER A 150 23.93 -4.95 -8.44
CA SER A 150 23.69 -3.57 -8.07
C SER A 150 23.44 -3.43 -6.57
N GLU A 151 23.92 -2.33 -5.99
CA GLU A 151 23.73 -2.04 -4.56
C GLU A 151 22.24 -2.00 -4.19
N LYS A 152 21.42 -1.46 -5.09
CA LYS A 152 19.96 -1.46 -4.95
C LYS A 152 19.38 -2.87 -4.86
N PHE A 153 19.81 -3.79 -5.74
CA PHE A 153 19.36 -5.18 -5.68
C PHE A 153 19.77 -5.83 -4.35
N LYS A 154 21.01 -5.64 -3.90
CA LYS A 154 21.49 -6.21 -2.63
C LYS A 154 20.68 -5.72 -1.44
N GLN A 155 20.36 -4.42 -1.40
CA GLN A 155 19.52 -3.85 -0.36
C GLN A 155 18.10 -4.42 -0.39
N LEU A 156 17.52 -4.60 -1.58
CA LEU A 156 16.21 -5.24 -1.73
C LEU A 156 16.26 -6.71 -1.33
N ASP A 157 17.28 -7.45 -1.73
CA ASP A 157 17.46 -8.86 -1.37
C ASP A 157 17.62 -9.05 0.15
N VAL A 158 18.38 -8.16 0.80
CA VAL A 158 18.48 -8.11 2.27
C VAL A 158 17.14 -7.75 2.90
N LYS A 159 16.46 -6.68 2.47
CA LYS A 159 15.12 -6.31 2.95
C LYS A 159 14.15 -7.48 2.79
N PHE A 160 14.20 -8.15 1.66
CA PHE A 160 13.31 -9.26 1.34
C PHE A 160 13.53 -10.45 2.29
N LYS A 161 14.78 -10.87 2.46
CA LYS A 161 15.15 -11.98 3.34
C LYS A 161 14.95 -11.66 4.82
N GLU A 162 15.32 -10.45 5.26
CA GLU A 162 15.34 -10.08 6.66
C GLU A 162 14.02 -9.48 7.15
N SER A 163 13.19 -8.91 6.28
CA SER A 163 11.91 -8.31 6.69
C SER A 163 10.71 -9.20 6.36
N TYR A 164 10.68 -9.84 5.18
CA TYR A 164 9.54 -10.68 4.79
C TYR A 164 9.69 -12.16 5.19
N PHE A 165 10.91 -12.66 5.37
CA PHE A 165 11.15 -14.04 5.84
C PHE A 165 11.80 -14.09 7.23
N ASP A 166 11.66 -13.00 8.01
CA ASP A 166 12.00 -13.04 9.43
C ASP A 166 11.20 -14.19 10.10
N PRO A 167 11.79 -14.98 11.02
CA PRO A 167 11.10 -16.08 11.68
C PRO A 167 9.80 -15.69 12.43
N LEU A 168 9.61 -14.40 12.73
CA LEU A 168 8.40 -13.85 13.32
C LEU A 168 7.30 -13.54 12.29
N THR A 169 7.61 -13.67 11.00
CA THR A 169 6.67 -13.52 9.90
C THR A 169 6.14 -14.88 9.42
N SER A 170 4.90 -14.90 8.93
CA SER A 170 4.23 -16.11 8.43
C SER A 170 4.07 -16.09 6.90
N ILE A 171 4.93 -15.37 6.20
CA ILE A 171 4.97 -15.34 4.72
C ILE A 171 5.52 -16.69 4.25
N GLN A 172 4.83 -17.32 3.31
CA GLN A 172 5.16 -18.68 2.85
C GLN A 172 5.82 -18.66 1.48
N LEU A 173 5.49 -17.68 0.65
CA LEU A 173 6.07 -17.49 -0.67
C LEU A 173 6.31 -16.02 -0.94
N GLY A 174 7.39 -15.73 -1.66
CA GLY A 174 7.63 -14.39 -2.13
C GLY A 174 8.46 -14.43 -3.41
N GLY A 175 8.19 -13.47 -4.30
CA GLY A 175 8.98 -13.25 -5.50
C GLY A 175 9.44 -11.81 -5.60
N ASN A 176 10.63 -11.63 -6.17
CA ASN A 176 11.08 -10.32 -6.60
C ASN A 176 10.99 -10.23 -8.13
N VAL A 177 10.52 -9.09 -8.61
CA VAL A 177 10.31 -8.81 -10.03
C VAL A 177 11.22 -7.63 -10.43
N PHE A 178 12.29 -7.92 -11.18
CA PHE A 178 13.42 -7.00 -11.39
C PHE A 178 13.63 -6.59 -12.87
N ARG A 179 14.02 -5.32 -13.13
CA ARG A 179 14.31 -4.81 -14.49
C ARG A 179 15.73 -4.27 -14.73
N ARG A 180 16.66 -5.11 -15.20
CA ARG A 180 17.62 -4.88 -16.33
C ARG A 180 18.66 -6.04 -16.40
N TYR A 181 18.91 -6.52 -17.61
CA TYR A 181 19.91 -7.52 -18.05
C TYR A 181 19.73 -9.02 -17.73
N CYS A 182 18.62 -9.46 -17.13
CA CYS A 182 18.28 -10.89 -17.08
C CYS A 182 16.94 -11.16 -17.78
N ASN A 183 16.83 -12.30 -18.48
CA ASN A 183 15.54 -12.77 -18.99
C ASN A 183 14.65 -13.01 -17.78
N TRP A 184 13.46 -12.41 -17.79
CA TRP A 184 12.53 -12.69 -16.71
C TRP A 184 11.99 -14.11 -16.88
N SER A 185 11.87 -14.84 -15.79
CA SER A 185 11.22 -16.15 -15.76
C SER A 185 9.88 -16.04 -15.06
N ASN A 186 8.90 -16.81 -15.52
CA ASN A 186 7.65 -16.99 -14.81
C ASN A 186 7.91 -17.41 -13.35
N LEU A 187 7.13 -16.87 -12.42
CA LEU A 187 7.18 -17.25 -11.02
C LEU A 187 6.04 -18.23 -10.74
N ASP A 188 6.39 -19.46 -10.38
CA ASP A 188 5.42 -20.49 -10.00
C ASP A 188 4.93 -20.25 -8.56
N GLY A 189 3.63 -20.42 -8.35
CA GLY A 189 2.97 -20.28 -7.05
C GLY A 189 3.23 -21.43 -6.08
N ASP A 190 3.79 -22.54 -6.57
CA ASP A 190 4.05 -23.78 -5.84
C ASP A 190 2.82 -24.26 -5.05
N ASP A 191 3.04 -25.02 -3.98
CA ASP A 191 2.00 -25.43 -3.03
C ASP A 191 1.33 -24.25 -2.32
N THR A 192 1.95 -23.06 -2.31
CA THR A 192 1.42 -21.86 -1.63
C THR A 192 0.25 -21.25 -2.39
N LEU A 193 0.37 -21.18 -3.72
CA LEU A 193 -0.67 -20.72 -4.65
C LEU A 193 -0.86 -21.77 -5.76
N PRO A 194 -1.55 -22.89 -5.48
CA PRO A 194 -1.62 -24.01 -6.41
C PRO A 194 -2.15 -23.62 -7.80
N GLY A 195 -1.39 -23.96 -8.83
CA GLY A 195 -1.72 -23.67 -10.23
C GLY A 195 -1.62 -22.19 -10.60
N PHE A 196 -1.08 -21.33 -9.74
CA PHE A 196 -0.75 -19.96 -10.08
C PHE A 196 0.61 -19.91 -10.80
N THR A 197 0.69 -19.06 -11.80
CA THR A 197 1.96 -18.67 -12.42
C THR A 197 1.89 -17.18 -12.72
N LEU A 198 2.84 -16.41 -12.22
CA LEU A 198 3.03 -15.03 -12.65
C LEU A 198 3.70 -15.06 -14.03
N GLU A 199 2.91 -14.77 -15.05
CA GLU A 199 3.33 -14.73 -16.45
C GLU A 199 4.04 -13.42 -16.72
N VAL A 200 5.36 -13.50 -16.82
CA VAL A 200 6.14 -12.29 -16.99
C VAL A 200 6.06 -11.72 -18.40
N SER A 201 5.85 -12.55 -19.42
CA SER A 201 5.69 -12.07 -20.80
C SER A 201 4.62 -10.99 -20.92
N ARG A 202 3.52 -11.10 -20.16
CA ARG A 202 2.45 -10.11 -20.11
C ARG A 202 2.88 -8.78 -19.50
N ILE A 203 3.82 -8.81 -18.55
CA ILE A 203 4.43 -7.61 -17.99
C ILE A 203 5.36 -6.95 -19.02
N GLU A 204 6.14 -7.76 -19.76
CA GLU A 204 7.05 -7.26 -20.80
C GLU A 204 6.31 -6.56 -21.95
N GLU A 205 5.12 -7.04 -22.33
CA GLU A 205 4.27 -6.42 -23.36
C GLU A 205 3.81 -5.01 -22.98
N LEU A 206 3.58 -4.75 -21.67
CA LEU A 206 3.08 -3.48 -21.17
C LEU A 206 4.17 -2.41 -21.01
N VAL A 207 5.40 -2.84 -20.75
CA VAL A 207 6.56 -1.95 -20.60
C VAL A 207 7.68 -2.40 -21.54
N PRO A 208 7.49 -2.22 -22.86
CA PRO A 208 8.50 -2.60 -23.84
C PRO A 208 9.79 -1.80 -23.62
N ARG A 209 10.91 -2.42 -24.01
CA ARG A 209 12.28 -2.00 -23.68
C ARG A 209 12.56 -0.52 -23.95
#